data_AF-A0A8C5C8V6-F1
#
_entry.id   AF-A0A8C5C8V6-F1
#
_cell.length_a   1.000
_cell.length_b   1.000
_cell.length_c   1.000
_cell.angle_alpha   90.00
_cell.angle_beta   90.00
_cell.angle_gamma   90.00
#
_symmetry.space_group_name_H-M   'P 1'
#
loop_
_entity.id
_entity.type
_entity.pdbx_description
1 polymer ?
#
loop_
_entity_poly.entity_id
_entity_poly.type
_entity_poly.pdbx_seq_one_letter_code
_entity_poly.pdbx_strand_id
1 'polypeptide(L)'
;MDFIQRSSVKIPNAVIVDGITESVQVEKVIDFLKKYGAIQRTLLVEDESSDLHKNLIVEYASGSAVQAMQSLLPYRHTLKSDSNVVYNVEALSSVYTSKLGSSATKTYLTELKELAKLSGKDYEAVLREMMMHIGSDFESMQSANEPSPLVLSEFPVESPQPTSPFSGPPQDDSGENSAMSAPVVDQRRVLSLSASDINPPEVQKVVVEHIVRRGDAGSSSSFPVRLRSFSGKIPRPNSEVDYDTWRSHIDLLLNDPSMSPLQVSRRILESLLSPAADVVRGLCSNSLPSAYLQLLDSAFGAVEDGEELFAQFMSTLQDPGEKPSAYLQRLQLTLNQAVKRGGVVPGEVGKYLLKQFCRGCWDTALLSSLQLEQKINLAPPFSELLLMLRTEEDRQAVKASRMRKHVGSTRQRVQLQSQSSCIVEPTENPETQPSAIDDLRKQVASLQSQLTTLMDQRTPGGFSDRGAAGKTQSRVSTSHSTKPDMTKQPRKNYTNNPRPWYCFSCGEDGHVSTFCTNDSNPTLVTEKRKKLEERQHKWEQQNCPDLPLN
;
A
#
# COMPACT_ATOMS: atom_id res chain seq x y z
N MET A 1 37.87 28.03 3.94
CA MET A 1 36.93 28.08 2.78
C MET A 1 36.63 29.50 2.31
N ASP A 2 36.90 30.51 3.12
CA ASP A 2 36.60 31.94 2.94
C ASP A 2 37.12 32.53 1.61
N PHE A 3 38.11 31.88 0.99
CA PHE A 3 38.56 32.20 -0.38
C PHE A 3 37.40 32.16 -1.40
N ILE A 4 36.51 31.16 -1.33
CA ILE A 4 35.38 31.03 -2.28
C ILE A 4 34.37 32.17 -2.09
N GLN A 5 34.07 32.49 -0.82
CA GLN A 5 33.14 33.56 -0.47
C GLN A 5 33.69 34.94 -0.88
N ARG A 6 34.98 35.20 -0.61
CA ARG A 6 35.68 36.42 -1.07
C ARG A 6 35.75 36.51 -2.59
N SER A 7 35.94 35.39 -3.28
CA SER A 7 36.06 35.33 -4.75
C SER A 7 34.73 35.41 -5.51
N SER A 8 33.58 35.36 -4.81
CA SER A 8 32.23 35.40 -5.40
C SER A 8 32.04 34.38 -6.54
N VAL A 9 32.49 33.15 -6.35
CA VAL A 9 32.36 32.05 -7.34
C VAL A 9 30.93 31.53 -7.36
N LYS A 10 30.32 31.36 -8.55
CA LYS A 10 29.03 30.67 -8.68
C LYS A 10 29.26 29.18 -8.48
N ILE A 11 29.10 28.71 -7.25
CA ILE A 11 29.34 27.32 -6.83
C ILE A 11 28.66 26.27 -7.74
N PRO A 12 27.41 26.45 -8.22
CA PRO A 12 26.77 25.50 -9.15
C PRO A 12 27.44 25.41 -10.53
N ASN A 13 28.20 26.43 -10.92
CA ASN A 13 28.89 26.51 -12.21
C ASN A 13 30.37 26.09 -12.11
N ALA A 14 30.85 25.67 -10.94
CA ALA A 14 32.27 25.46 -10.71
C ALA A 14 32.63 24.00 -10.40
N VAL A 15 33.79 23.58 -10.89
CA VAL A 15 34.50 22.36 -10.47
C VAL A 15 35.77 22.73 -9.74
N ILE A 16 36.25 21.83 -8.89
CA ILE A 16 37.54 21.92 -8.22
C ILE A 16 38.44 20.78 -8.70
N VAL A 17 39.71 21.09 -8.92
CA VAL A 17 40.74 20.13 -9.32
C VAL A 17 41.83 20.08 -8.26
N ASP A 18 42.06 18.89 -7.74
CA ASP A 18 43.14 18.53 -6.83
C ASP A 18 44.24 17.75 -7.60
N GLY A 19 45.48 17.79 -7.11
CA GLY A 19 46.64 17.11 -7.68
C GLY A 19 47.48 17.92 -8.68
N ILE A 20 47.34 19.25 -8.71
CA ILE A 20 48.09 20.12 -9.62
C ILE A 20 49.38 20.61 -8.95
N THR A 21 50.54 20.31 -9.54
CA THR A 21 51.85 20.72 -8.99
C THR A 21 52.64 21.69 -9.87
N GLU A 22 52.31 21.81 -11.17
CA GLU A 22 53.11 22.60 -12.13
C GLU A 22 52.22 23.38 -13.11
N SER A 23 52.69 24.55 -13.58
CA SER A 23 51.94 25.40 -14.52
C SER A 23 51.62 24.72 -15.86
N VAL A 24 52.48 23.83 -16.35
CA VAL A 24 52.28 23.09 -17.62
C VAL A 24 51.18 22.04 -17.49
N GLN A 25 50.87 21.60 -16.26
CA GLN A 25 49.81 20.65 -15.97
C GLN A 25 48.44 21.35 -15.97
N VAL A 26 48.38 22.59 -15.47
CA VAL A 26 47.17 23.44 -15.45
C VAL A 26 46.57 23.59 -16.85
N GLU A 27 47.38 23.94 -17.85
CA GLU A 27 46.91 24.14 -19.23
C GLU A 27 46.26 22.88 -19.82
N LYS A 28 46.91 21.71 -19.64
CA LYS A 28 46.42 20.42 -20.13
C LYS A 28 45.09 20.00 -19.46
N VAL A 29 44.93 20.32 -18.17
CA VAL A 29 43.67 20.10 -17.43
C VAL A 29 42.58 21.07 -17.92
N ILE A 30 42.90 22.35 -18.11
CA ILE A 30 41.98 23.35 -18.65
C ILE A 30 41.50 22.95 -20.05
N ASP A 31 42.38 22.46 -20.92
CA ASP A 31 42.02 22.00 -22.27
C ASP A 31 41.16 20.72 -22.28
N PHE A 32 41.30 19.86 -21.27
CA PHE A 32 40.33 18.79 -21.04
C PHE A 32 38.96 19.36 -20.61
N LEU A 33 38.94 20.29 -19.66
CA LEU A 33 37.71 20.87 -19.10
C LEU A 33 36.93 21.75 -20.10
N LYS A 34 37.61 22.41 -21.05
CA LYS A 34 36.99 23.17 -22.16
C LYS A 34 36.03 22.33 -23.02
N LYS A 35 36.20 21.00 -23.06
CA LYS A 35 35.33 20.10 -23.84
C LYS A 35 33.88 20.07 -23.36
N TYR A 36 33.65 20.43 -22.09
CA TYR A 36 32.34 20.38 -21.44
C TYR A 36 31.63 21.74 -21.42
N GLY A 37 32.34 22.84 -21.73
CA GLY A 37 31.75 24.17 -21.82
C GLY A 37 32.77 25.30 -21.82
N ALA A 38 32.28 26.52 -22.07
CA ALA A 38 33.09 27.74 -21.98
C ALA A 38 33.44 28.06 -20.51
N ILE A 39 34.74 28.09 -20.22
CA ILE A 39 35.28 28.49 -18.91
C ILE A 39 35.22 30.02 -18.80
N GLN A 40 34.59 30.52 -17.74
CA GLN A 40 34.49 31.96 -17.44
C GLN A 40 35.75 32.46 -16.73
N ARG A 41 36.26 31.71 -15.75
CA ARG A 41 37.52 32.01 -15.05
C ARG A 41 38.09 30.78 -14.36
N THR A 42 39.37 30.87 -14.06
CA THR A 42 40.14 29.89 -13.31
C THR A 42 40.82 30.59 -12.13
N LEU A 43 40.76 30.00 -10.93
CA LEU A 43 41.30 30.55 -9.69
C LEU A 43 42.15 29.49 -8.99
N LEU A 44 43.42 29.80 -8.71
CA LEU A 44 44.26 28.97 -7.85
C LEU A 44 44.05 29.36 -6.39
N VAL A 45 43.88 28.39 -5.49
CA VAL A 45 43.73 28.66 -4.04
C VAL A 45 45.11 28.73 -3.40
N GLU A 46 45.68 29.93 -3.35
CA GLU A 46 47.00 30.19 -2.75
C GLU A 46 46.98 30.29 -1.21
N ASP A 47 45.80 30.42 -0.60
CA ASP A 47 45.60 30.58 0.85
C ASP A 47 46.03 29.31 1.62
N GLU A 48 47.22 29.34 2.25
CA GLU A 48 47.80 28.24 3.05
C GLU A 48 46.93 27.80 4.23
N SER A 49 46.04 28.66 4.71
CA SER A 49 45.11 28.35 5.82
C SER A 49 43.84 27.63 5.38
N SER A 50 43.65 27.42 4.07
CA SER A 50 42.42 26.85 3.50
C SER A 50 42.55 25.34 3.26
N ASP A 51 41.51 24.56 3.60
CA ASP A 51 41.38 23.13 3.26
C ASP A 51 41.35 22.82 1.76
N LEU A 52 41.46 23.84 0.92
CA LEU A 52 41.54 23.78 -0.55
C LEU A 52 42.86 24.32 -1.10
N HIS A 53 43.85 24.60 -0.25
CA HIS A 53 45.15 25.12 -0.66
C HIS A 53 45.78 24.27 -1.78
N LYS A 54 46.33 24.92 -2.81
CA LYS A 54 46.86 24.34 -4.06
C LYS A 54 45.83 23.74 -5.03
N ASN A 55 44.54 23.72 -4.69
CA ASN A 55 43.52 23.30 -5.63
C ASN A 55 43.20 24.41 -6.64
N LEU A 56 42.80 24.00 -7.84
CA LEU A 56 42.36 24.89 -8.92
C LEU A 56 40.83 24.87 -9.00
N ILE A 57 40.19 26.03 -8.88
CA ILE A 57 38.75 26.20 -9.09
C ILE A 57 38.53 26.68 -10.53
N VAL A 58 37.70 25.98 -11.29
CA VAL A 58 37.34 26.31 -12.67
C VAL A 58 35.85 26.61 -12.72
N GLU A 59 35.49 27.85 -13.01
CA GLU A 59 34.10 28.30 -13.14
C GLU A 59 33.70 28.41 -14.60
N TYR A 60 32.61 27.74 -14.98
CA TYR A 60 32.01 27.80 -16.30
C TYR A 60 31.03 28.97 -16.42
N ALA A 61 30.88 29.49 -17.64
CA ALA A 61 29.89 30.53 -17.94
C ALA A 61 28.43 30.07 -17.70
N SER A 62 28.18 28.75 -17.72
CA SER A 62 26.88 28.12 -17.47
C SER A 62 27.02 26.86 -16.61
N GLY A 63 26.08 26.65 -15.69
CA GLY A 63 26.00 25.43 -14.86
C GLY A 63 25.72 24.15 -15.67
N SER A 64 25.20 24.28 -16.90
CA SER A 64 24.99 23.13 -17.80
C SER A 64 26.27 22.36 -18.12
N ALA A 65 27.45 23.01 -18.07
CA ALA A 65 28.74 22.35 -18.23
C ALA A 65 29.07 21.41 -17.07
N VAL A 66 28.76 21.81 -15.83
CA VAL A 66 28.93 20.96 -14.64
C VAL A 66 27.90 19.83 -14.65
N GLN A 67 26.65 20.13 -15.03
CA GLN A 67 25.59 19.13 -15.18
C GLN A 67 25.94 18.05 -16.23
N ALA A 68 26.55 18.43 -17.35
CA ALA A 68 27.03 17.49 -18.37
C ALA A 68 28.18 16.59 -17.86
N MET A 69 28.98 17.06 -16.89
CA MET A 69 30.00 16.26 -16.20
C MET A 69 29.48 15.45 -15.01
N GLN A 70 28.23 15.65 -14.57
CA GLN A 70 27.72 15.09 -13.31
C GLN A 70 27.81 13.55 -13.23
N SER A 71 27.72 12.85 -14.36
CA SER A 71 27.86 11.38 -14.43
C SER A 71 29.33 10.89 -14.41
N LEU A 72 30.29 11.80 -14.59
CA LEU A 72 31.72 11.53 -14.57
C LEU A 72 32.37 11.92 -13.23
N LEU A 73 31.77 12.86 -12.49
CA LEU A 73 32.30 13.38 -11.22
C LEU A 73 31.95 12.45 -10.03
N PRO A 74 32.88 12.19 -9.09
CA PRO A 74 34.28 12.63 -9.07
C PRO A 74 35.12 11.91 -10.13
N TYR A 75 35.81 12.68 -10.98
CA TYR A 75 36.53 12.16 -12.14
C TYR A 75 38.04 12.14 -11.90
N ARG A 76 38.66 10.97 -12.03
CA ARG A 76 40.10 10.78 -11.88
C ARG A 76 40.78 10.76 -13.26
N HIS A 77 41.36 11.89 -13.67
CA HIS A 77 42.02 12.03 -14.96
C HIS A 77 43.53 11.69 -14.87
N THR A 78 44.00 10.76 -15.71
CA THR A 78 45.42 10.44 -15.86
C THR A 78 45.94 11.04 -17.18
N LEU A 79 47.08 11.72 -17.10
CA LEU A 79 47.67 12.38 -18.27
C LEU A 79 48.42 11.36 -19.13
N LYS A 80 48.10 11.28 -20.44
CA LYS A 80 48.73 10.31 -21.36
C LYS A 80 50.24 10.49 -21.56
N SER A 81 50.80 11.63 -21.16
CA SER A 81 52.23 11.94 -21.28
C SER A 81 53.06 11.47 -20.08
N ASP A 82 52.48 11.49 -18.88
CA ASP A 82 53.19 11.28 -17.61
C ASP A 82 52.33 10.39 -16.71
N SER A 83 52.66 9.11 -16.64
CA SER A 83 51.83 8.06 -16.01
C SER A 83 51.68 8.18 -14.49
N ASN A 84 52.38 9.11 -13.85
CA ASN A 84 52.44 9.28 -12.39
C ASN A 84 51.67 10.51 -11.87
N VAL A 85 51.12 11.35 -12.75
CA VAL A 85 50.33 12.53 -12.33
C VAL A 85 48.84 12.28 -12.56
N VAL A 86 48.06 12.38 -11.48
CA VAL A 86 46.65 12.03 -11.47
C VAL A 86 45.84 13.13 -10.80
N TYR A 87 44.95 13.75 -11.56
CA TYR A 87 44.10 14.84 -11.10
C TYR A 87 42.75 14.30 -10.66
N ASN A 88 42.21 14.86 -9.59
CA ASN A 88 40.86 14.56 -9.12
C ASN A 88 39.97 15.78 -9.38
N VAL A 89 38.96 15.64 -10.23
CA VAL A 89 38.00 16.69 -10.55
C VAL A 89 36.70 16.40 -9.82
N GLU A 90 36.23 17.34 -9.01
CA GLU A 90 34.98 17.23 -8.25
C GLU A 90 34.08 18.44 -8.49
N ALA A 91 32.77 18.28 -8.36
CA ALA A 91 31.85 19.42 -8.36
C ALA A 91 32.12 20.29 -7.13
N LEU A 92 32.31 21.61 -7.31
CA LEU A 92 32.59 22.50 -6.18
C LEU A 92 31.42 22.49 -5.17
N SER A 93 30.19 22.33 -5.66
CA SER A 93 28.99 22.15 -4.84
C SER A 93 29.05 20.94 -3.90
N SER A 94 29.64 19.82 -4.34
CA SER A 94 29.81 18.61 -3.51
C SER A 94 30.82 18.84 -2.38
N VAL A 95 31.97 19.43 -2.71
CA VAL A 95 33.03 19.75 -1.72
C VAL A 95 32.56 20.84 -0.74
N TYR A 96 31.78 21.80 -1.23
CA TYR A 96 31.22 22.88 -0.42
C TYR A 96 30.14 22.37 0.54
N THR A 97 29.17 21.57 0.06
CA THR A 97 28.11 21.02 0.92
C THR A 97 28.64 20.00 1.94
N SER A 98 29.55 19.11 1.55
CA SER A 98 30.16 18.14 2.48
C SER A 98 30.96 18.81 3.60
N LYS A 99 31.82 19.79 3.29
CA LYS A 99 32.67 20.47 4.28
C LYS A 99 31.94 21.57 5.07
N LEU A 100 31.25 22.50 4.40
CA LEU A 100 30.56 23.62 5.07
C LEU A 100 29.13 23.30 5.48
N GLY A 101 28.37 22.61 4.64
CA GLY A 101 26.98 22.25 4.95
C GLY A 101 26.87 21.47 6.27
N SER A 102 27.75 20.49 6.48
CA SER A 102 27.86 19.74 7.74
C SER A 102 28.16 20.62 8.96
N SER A 103 29.06 21.60 8.82
CA SER A 103 29.48 22.47 9.93
C SER A 103 28.42 23.53 10.25
N ALA A 104 27.93 24.25 9.24
CA ALA A 104 26.88 25.26 9.40
C ALA A 104 25.58 24.64 9.95
N THR A 105 25.16 23.48 9.42
CA THR A 105 23.99 22.75 9.94
C THR A 105 24.22 22.31 11.38
N LYS A 106 25.42 21.85 11.75
CA LYS A 106 25.73 21.46 13.14
C LYS A 106 25.70 22.66 14.10
N THR A 107 26.22 23.83 13.69
CA THR A 107 26.15 25.06 14.47
C THR A 107 24.69 25.48 14.68
N TYR A 108 23.92 25.57 13.61
CA TYR A 108 22.50 25.90 13.64
C TYR A 108 21.66 24.93 14.48
N LEU A 109 21.85 23.62 14.35
CA LEU A 109 21.20 22.61 15.20
C LEU A 109 21.64 22.70 16.67
N THR A 110 22.81 23.28 16.96
CA THR A 110 23.25 23.55 18.34
C THR A 110 22.55 24.79 18.89
N GLU A 111 22.43 25.85 18.09
CA GLU A 111 21.67 27.06 18.43
C GLU A 111 20.19 26.75 18.67
N LEU A 112 19.55 25.92 17.84
CA LEU A 112 18.17 25.45 18.07
C LEU A 112 18.02 24.64 19.37
N LYS A 113 19.04 23.87 19.78
CA LYS A 113 19.05 23.16 21.06
C LYS A 113 19.18 24.11 22.25
N GLU A 114 20.00 25.16 22.15
CA GLU A 114 20.05 26.20 23.17
C GLU A 114 18.76 27.01 23.21
N LEU A 115 18.14 27.31 22.07
CA LEU A 115 16.86 28.00 22.00
C LEU A 115 15.72 27.19 22.64
N ALA A 116 15.70 25.86 22.46
CA ALA A 116 14.79 24.97 23.19
C ALA A 116 15.01 25.02 24.71
N LYS A 117 16.26 24.90 25.17
CA LYS A 117 16.59 25.02 26.61
C LYS A 117 16.17 26.36 27.22
N LEU A 118 16.42 27.47 26.51
CA LEU A 118 16.13 28.83 26.99
C LEU A 118 14.63 29.17 26.95
N SER A 119 13.89 28.62 25.98
CA SER A 119 12.43 28.84 25.86
C SER A 119 11.59 27.89 26.71
N GLY A 120 12.17 26.80 27.23
CA GLY A 120 11.44 25.74 27.93
C GLY A 120 10.52 24.91 27.02
N LYS A 121 10.54 25.14 25.70
CA LYS A 121 9.88 24.30 24.70
C LYS A 121 10.69 23.02 24.50
N ASP A 122 10.03 21.92 24.17
CA ASP A 122 10.74 20.74 23.69
C ASP A 122 11.47 21.04 22.37
N TYR A 123 12.64 20.43 22.18
CA TYR A 123 13.46 20.63 20.98
C TYR A 123 12.74 20.22 19.69
N GLU A 124 11.89 19.19 19.73
CA GLU A 124 11.08 18.79 18.59
C GLU A 124 10.07 19.88 18.21
N ALA A 125 9.44 20.54 19.19
CA ALA A 125 8.50 21.63 18.93
C ALA A 125 9.18 22.83 18.27
N VAL A 126 10.35 23.23 18.78
CA VAL A 126 11.18 24.30 18.18
C VAL A 126 11.62 23.93 16.76
N LEU A 127 12.02 22.68 16.53
CA LEU A 127 12.44 22.22 15.22
C LEU A 127 11.28 22.21 14.21
N ARG A 128 10.09 21.75 14.59
CA ARG A 128 8.89 21.79 13.73
C ARG A 128 8.48 23.23 13.38
N GLU A 129 8.47 24.12 14.38
CA GLU A 129 8.17 25.55 14.19
C GLU A 129 9.14 26.18 13.19
N MET A 130 10.43 25.87 13.29
CA MET A 130 11.45 26.36 12.36
C MET A 130 11.35 25.72 10.96
N MET A 131 11.02 24.43 10.86
CA MET A 131 10.78 23.78 9.56
C MET A 131 9.55 24.36 8.83
N MET A 132 8.52 24.78 9.56
CA MET A 132 7.38 25.51 8.99
C MET A 132 7.79 26.87 8.40
N HIS A 133 8.66 27.62 9.09
CA HIS A 133 9.18 28.89 8.56
C HIS A 133 9.99 28.67 7.27
N ILE A 134 10.86 27.64 7.23
CA ILE A 134 11.61 27.29 6.01
C ILE A 134 10.68 26.91 4.85
N GLY A 135 9.57 26.22 5.13
CA GLY A 135 8.54 25.94 4.12
C GLY A 135 7.89 27.20 3.55
N SER A 136 7.49 28.13 4.44
CA SER A 136 6.90 29.42 4.04
C SER A 136 7.88 30.30 3.25
N ASP A 137 9.16 30.32 3.63
CA ASP A 137 10.21 31.03 2.89
C ASP A 137 10.40 30.44 1.49
N PHE A 138 10.35 29.11 1.35
CA PHE A 138 10.47 28.43 0.06
C PHE A 138 9.30 28.72 -0.88
N GLU A 139 8.06 28.70 -0.38
CA GLU A 139 6.87 29.13 -1.12
C GLU A 139 6.99 30.59 -1.58
N SER A 140 7.50 31.48 -0.71
CA SER A 140 7.72 32.88 -1.06
C SER A 140 8.74 33.06 -2.21
N MET A 141 9.84 32.29 -2.20
CA MET A 141 10.88 32.37 -3.22
C MET A 141 10.45 31.81 -4.59
N GLN A 142 9.51 30.87 -4.64
CA GLN A 142 8.96 30.38 -5.90
C GLN A 142 8.04 31.42 -6.58
N SER A 143 7.24 32.15 -5.80
CA SER A 143 6.31 33.16 -6.35
C SER A 143 7.00 34.35 -7.05
N ALA A 144 8.27 34.61 -6.73
CA ALA A 144 9.03 35.74 -7.26
C ALA A 144 9.59 35.54 -8.69
N ASN A 145 9.42 34.36 -9.29
CA ASN A 145 10.05 33.98 -10.57
C ASN A 145 9.05 33.69 -11.73
N GLU A 146 7.74 33.88 -11.52
CA GLU A 146 6.71 33.69 -12.54
C GLU A 146 6.38 35.02 -13.26
N PRO A 147 6.52 35.11 -14.60
CA PRO A 147 6.16 36.31 -15.35
C PRO A 147 4.63 36.41 -15.55
N SER A 148 3.99 37.36 -14.88
CA SER A 148 2.53 37.52 -14.89
C SER A 148 1.95 37.70 -16.31
N PRO A 149 0.92 36.93 -16.71
CA PRO A 149 0.24 37.13 -17.99
C PRO A 149 -0.66 38.37 -17.97
N LEU A 150 -0.72 39.08 -19.09
CA LEU A 150 -1.48 40.32 -19.24
C LEU A 150 -3.00 40.06 -19.26
N VAL A 151 -3.72 40.83 -18.44
CA VAL A 151 -5.19 40.92 -18.49
C VAL A 151 -5.62 41.67 -19.76
N LEU A 152 -6.52 41.09 -20.54
CA LEU A 152 -7.24 41.81 -21.60
C LEU A 152 -8.74 41.85 -21.26
N SER A 153 -9.31 43.04 -21.22
CA SER A 153 -10.73 43.26 -20.87
C SER A 153 -11.65 43.07 -22.07
N GLU A 154 -12.82 42.48 -21.84
CA GLU A 154 -13.89 42.38 -22.85
C GLU A 154 -14.64 43.71 -23.01
N PHE A 155 -14.98 44.07 -24.25
CA PHE A 155 -16.10 44.96 -24.59
C PHE A 155 -16.79 44.47 -25.87
N PRO A 156 -18.12 44.61 -26.01
CA PRO A 156 -18.89 43.99 -27.09
C PRO A 156 -19.01 44.86 -28.35
N VAL A 157 -19.09 44.25 -29.53
CA VAL A 157 -19.43 44.93 -30.80
C VAL A 157 -20.42 44.09 -31.62
N GLU A 158 -21.28 44.80 -32.34
CA GLU A 158 -22.54 44.40 -32.97
C GLU A 158 -22.38 43.90 -34.43
N SER A 159 -23.41 43.24 -34.99
CA SER A 159 -23.41 42.69 -36.37
C SER A 159 -23.62 43.76 -37.46
N PRO A 160 -23.38 43.44 -38.75
CA PRO A 160 -24.54 43.22 -39.64
C PRO A 160 -24.37 42.16 -40.77
N GLN A 161 -25.51 41.70 -41.32
CA GLN A 161 -25.62 40.91 -42.56
C GLN A 161 -25.47 41.79 -43.83
N PRO A 162 -25.42 41.21 -45.05
CA PRO A 162 -26.67 41.11 -45.84
C PRO A 162 -26.78 39.88 -46.80
N THR A 163 -28.00 39.57 -47.26
CA THR A 163 -28.28 38.60 -48.35
C THR A 163 -29.51 38.97 -49.22
N SER A 164 -29.62 38.29 -50.38
CA SER A 164 -30.69 38.31 -51.41
C SER A 164 -30.54 39.39 -52.51
N PRO A 165 -31.00 39.09 -53.76
CA PRO A 165 -32.44 39.15 -54.09
C PRO A 165 -33.02 38.05 -55.03
N PHE A 166 -34.33 37.75 -54.88
CA PHE A 166 -35.35 37.38 -55.92
C PHE A 166 -35.17 36.09 -56.79
N SER A 167 -36.16 35.32 -57.30
CA SER A 167 -37.66 35.36 -57.41
C SER A 167 -38.25 33.92 -57.50
N GLY A 168 -39.57 33.72 -57.28
CA GLY A 168 -40.36 32.53 -57.76
C GLY A 168 -41.25 32.88 -58.96
N PRO A 169 -42.41 32.23 -59.25
CA PRO A 169 -43.03 30.94 -58.80
C PRO A 169 -43.60 30.15 -60.05
N PRO A 170 -44.79 29.46 -60.12
CA PRO A 170 -45.64 28.69 -59.17
C PRO A 170 -46.17 27.29 -59.67
N GLN A 171 -46.80 26.53 -58.75
CA GLN A 171 -48.08 25.74 -58.87
C GLN A 171 -48.27 24.30 -59.46
N ASP A 172 -49.33 23.67 -58.90
CA ASP A 172 -50.20 22.52 -59.28
C ASP A 172 -49.65 21.06 -59.34
N ASP A 173 -50.47 19.99 -59.37
CA ASP A 173 -51.63 19.50 -58.56
C ASP A 173 -51.99 18.06 -59.04
N SER A 174 -52.51 17.17 -58.18
CA SER A 174 -53.05 15.81 -58.51
C SER A 174 -52.08 14.83 -59.27
N GLY A 175 -52.35 13.55 -59.57
CA GLY A 175 -53.43 12.60 -59.25
C GLY A 175 -53.35 11.32 -60.14
N GLU A 176 -53.52 10.13 -59.54
CA GLU A 176 -54.01 8.83 -60.12
C GLU A 176 -53.24 7.99 -61.20
N ASN A 177 -52.90 6.76 -60.80
CA ASN A 177 -53.16 5.42 -61.42
C ASN A 177 -53.10 5.13 -62.96
N SER A 178 -52.22 4.19 -63.36
CA SER A 178 -52.54 2.88 -64.05
C SER A 178 -51.28 2.21 -64.65
N ALA A 179 -50.90 0.97 -64.26
CA ALA A 179 -51.20 -0.32 -64.91
C ALA A 179 -50.64 -0.45 -66.36
N MET A 180 -49.64 -1.29 -66.67
CA MET A 180 -49.64 -2.77 -66.88
C MET A 180 -48.19 -3.18 -67.29
N SER A 181 -47.62 -4.40 -67.23
CA SER A 181 -48.07 -5.79 -67.01
C SER A 181 -46.96 -6.64 -66.35
N ALA A 182 -47.34 -7.71 -65.65
CA ALA A 182 -46.45 -8.85 -65.30
C ALA A 182 -46.57 -9.97 -66.38
N PRO A 183 -45.92 -11.17 -66.33
CA PRO A 183 -45.80 -12.11 -65.18
C PRO A 183 -44.35 -12.72 -65.09
N VAL A 184 -43.99 -13.89 -64.50
CA VAL A 184 -44.71 -15.03 -63.89
C VAL A 184 -43.79 -15.82 -62.91
N VAL A 185 -44.30 -16.25 -61.74
CA VAL A 185 -44.04 -17.54 -61.00
C VAL A 185 -42.59 -17.90 -60.54
N ASP A 186 -42.33 -18.55 -59.39
CA ASP A 186 -43.19 -19.23 -58.39
C ASP A 186 -42.82 -18.93 -56.91
N GLN A 187 -43.72 -19.28 -55.99
CA GLN A 187 -43.61 -19.17 -54.53
C GLN A 187 -43.12 -20.47 -53.87
N ARG A 188 -42.61 -20.39 -52.62
CA ARG A 188 -43.12 -21.26 -51.52
C ARG A 188 -42.77 -20.81 -50.10
N ARG A 189 -43.81 -20.31 -49.44
CA ARG A 189 -44.21 -20.42 -48.01
C ARG A 189 -43.15 -20.77 -46.96
N VAL A 190 -43.08 -19.87 -45.98
CA VAL A 190 -42.69 -20.15 -44.58
C VAL A 190 -43.53 -21.30 -44.00
N LEU A 191 -42.88 -22.21 -43.28
CA LEU A 191 -43.53 -23.12 -42.33
C LEU A 191 -42.93 -22.89 -40.94
N SER A 192 -43.78 -22.59 -39.97
CA SER A 192 -43.42 -22.49 -38.56
C SER A 192 -43.57 -23.86 -37.91
N LEU A 193 -42.53 -24.36 -37.23
CA LEU A 193 -42.58 -25.57 -36.42
C LEU A 193 -42.47 -25.20 -34.93
N SER A 194 -43.28 -25.86 -34.10
CA SER A 194 -43.41 -25.59 -32.67
C SER A 194 -42.35 -26.29 -31.83
N ALA A 195 -42.03 -25.71 -30.67
CA ALA A 195 -40.94 -26.15 -29.77
C ALA A 195 -41.16 -27.51 -29.06
N SER A 196 -42.06 -28.36 -29.55
CA SER A 196 -42.39 -29.67 -28.95
C SER A 196 -41.83 -30.87 -29.73
N ASP A 197 -41.32 -30.65 -30.95
CA ASP A 197 -40.89 -31.74 -31.85
C ASP A 197 -39.41 -32.16 -31.69
N ILE A 198 -38.68 -31.57 -30.73
CA ILE A 198 -37.21 -31.73 -30.60
C ILE A 198 -36.77 -32.67 -29.46
N ASN A 199 -37.66 -33.09 -28.54
CA ASN A 199 -37.23 -33.91 -27.39
C ASN A 199 -38.30 -34.90 -26.85
N PRO A 200 -38.32 -36.17 -27.30
CA PRO A 200 -39.12 -37.23 -26.67
C PRO A 200 -38.48 -37.70 -25.35
N PRO A 201 -39.24 -37.87 -24.26
CA PRO A 201 -38.70 -37.93 -22.89
C PRO A 201 -38.24 -39.34 -22.45
N GLU A 202 -37.37 -40.01 -23.21
CA GLU A 202 -36.98 -41.40 -22.88
C GLU A 202 -35.52 -41.81 -23.17
N VAL A 203 -34.63 -40.87 -23.53
CA VAL A 203 -33.19 -41.16 -23.73
C VAL A 203 -32.29 -40.17 -23.00
N GLN A 204 -32.37 -40.15 -21.66
CA GLN A 204 -31.43 -39.39 -20.82
C GLN A 204 -30.11 -40.15 -20.64
N LYS A 205 -29.35 -40.30 -21.74
CA LYS A 205 -27.99 -40.88 -21.69
C LYS A 205 -26.97 -39.79 -21.37
N VAL A 206 -26.17 -40.03 -20.33
CA VAL A 206 -25.07 -39.16 -19.91
C VAL A 206 -24.04 -39.06 -21.05
N VAL A 207 -23.95 -37.89 -21.69
CA VAL A 207 -22.91 -37.58 -22.66
C VAL A 207 -21.76 -36.86 -21.96
N VAL A 208 -20.63 -37.56 -21.80
CA VAL A 208 -19.35 -36.91 -21.52
C VAL A 208 -18.85 -36.33 -22.83
N GLU A 209 -18.84 -35.00 -22.92
CA GLU A 209 -18.57 -34.27 -24.16
C GLU A 209 -17.06 -34.33 -24.53
N HIS A 210 -16.65 -35.40 -25.21
CA HIS A 210 -15.36 -35.46 -25.88
C HIS A 210 -15.40 -34.59 -27.14
N ILE A 211 -14.81 -33.39 -27.06
CA ILE A 211 -14.68 -32.47 -28.20
C ILE A 211 -13.67 -33.04 -29.21
N VAL A 212 -14.16 -33.86 -30.15
CA VAL A 212 -13.42 -34.26 -31.34
C VAL A 212 -13.44 -33.11 -32.34
N ARG A 213 -12.29 -32.44 -32.47
CA ARG A 213 -12.08 -31.32 -33.38
C ARG A 213 -12.13 -31.80 -34.84
N ARG A 214 -13.29 -31.72 -35.50
CA ARG A 214 -13.37 -31.70 -36.96
C ARG A 214 -13.19 -30.27 -37.45
N GLY A 215 -12.24 -30.06 -38.34
CA GLY A 215 -12.15 -28.82 -39.11
C GLY A 215 -12.95 -28.95 -40.39
N ASP A 216 -13.76 -27.95 -40.69
CA ASP A 216 -13.83 -27.39 -42.04
C ASP A 216 -14.14 -25.88 -41.94
N ALA A 217 -13.88 -25.13 -43.01
CA ALA A 217 -13.81 -23.68 -42.98
C ALA A 217 -15.19 -22.99 -43.06
N GLY A 218 -15.35 -21.90 -42.31
CA GLY A 218 -16.48 -20.96 -42.46
C GLY A 218 -17.04 -20.48 -41.13
N SER A 219 -16.87 -19.18 -40.84
CA SER A 219 -17.30 -18.50 -39.62
C SER A 219 -16.47 -18.84 -38.37
N SER A 220 -15.52 -17.96 -38.04
CA SER A 220 -14.97 -17.88 -36.70
C SER A 220 -16.08 -17.60 -35.69
N SER A 221 -16.41 -18.59 -34.85
CA SER A 221 -17.24 -18.40 -33.65
C SER A 221 -16.48 -17.64 -32.55
N SER A 222 -15.99 -16.45 -32.92
CA SER A 222 -15.57 -15.44 -31.96
C SER A 222 -16.84 -14.98 -31.24
N PHE A 223 -17.05 -15.46 -30.02
CA PHE A 223 -17.98 -14.80 -29.11
C PHE A 223 -17.44 -13.38 -28.91
N PRO A 224 -18.13 -12.33 -29.41
CA PRO A 224 -17.57 -11.00 -29.40
C PRO A 224 -17.41 -10.56 -27.95
N VAL A 225 -16.16 -10.25 -27.56
CA VAL A 225 -15.83 -9.78 -26.21
C VAL A 225 -16.65 -8.54 -25.92
N ARG A 226 -17.71 -8.69 -25.11
CA ARG A 226 -18.61 -7.59 -24.79
C ARG A 226 -17.90 -6.68 -23.79
N LEU A 227 -17.60 -5.46 -24.23
CA LEU A 227 -17.09 -4.42 -23.35
C LEU A 227 -18.03 -4.21 -22.15
N ARG A 228 -17.42 -4.08 -20.97
CA ARG A 228 -18.09 -3.58 -19.77
C ARG A 228 -18.44 -2.11 -19.97
N SER A 229 -19.56 -1.68 -19.40
CA SER A 229 -19.96 -0.27 -19.47
C SER A 229 -19.12 0.62 -18.55
N PHE A 230 -18.94 1.88 -18.96
CA PHE A 230 -18.22 2.92 -18.23
C PHE A 230 -18.98 4.26 -18.30
N SER A 231 -19.28 4.85 -17.13
CA SER A 231 -19.90 6.19 -17.04
C SER A 231 -18.97 7.30 -16.57
N GLY A 232 -17.83 6.98 -15.94
CA GLY A 232 -16.96 7.96 -15.28
C GLY A 232 -17.50 8.54 -13.97
N LYS A 233 -18.56 7.96 -13.38
CA LYS A 233 -19.12 8.41 -12.09
C LYS A 233 -18.24 8.02 -10.90
N ILE A 234 -18.15 8.94 -9.94
CA ILE A 234 -17.51 8.74 -8.63
C ILE A 234 -18.57 9.01 -7.54
N PRO A 235 -18.83 8.08 -6.60
CA PRO A 235 -18.28 6.72 -6.51
C PRO A 235 -18.70 5.81 -7.68
N ARG A 236 -17.84 4.86 -8.04
CA ARG A 236 -18.07 3.92 -9.16
C ARG A 236 -19.25 2.96 -8.87
N PRO A 237 -20.24 2.83 -9.78
CA PRO A 237 -21.29 1.82 -9.66
C PRO A 237 -20.77 0.38 -9.78
N ASN A 238 -21.30 -0.55 -8.97
CA ASN A 238 -20.82 -1.96 -8.90
C ASN A 238 -20.93 -2.75 -10.22
N SER A 239 -21.76 -2.31 -11.17
CA SER A 239 -21.94 -2.94 -12.49
C SER A 239 -20.91 -2.47 -13.53
N GLU A 240 -20.16 -1.41 -13.24
CA GLU A 240 -19.29 -0.70 -14.16
C GLU A 240 -17.80 -0.88 -13.80
N VAL A 241 -16.93 -0.59 -14.76
CA VAL A 241 -15.47 -0.61 -14.60
C VAL A 241 -14.93 0.81 -14.36
N ASP A 242 -13.70 0.94 -13.87
CA ASP A 242 -12.97 2.21 -13.91
C ASP A 242 -12.43 2.51 -15.31
N TYR A 243 -11.90 3.73 -15.48
CA TYR A 243 -11.38 4.18 -16.76
C TYR A 243 -10.19 3.33 -17.24
N ASP A 244 -9.20 3.06 -16.38
CA ASP A 244 -8.02 2.27 -16.77
C ASP A 244 -8.38 0.85 -17.21
N THR A 245 -9.33 0.19 -16.52
CA THR A 245 -9.83 -1.13 -16.91
C THR A 245 -10.61 -1.06 -18.22
N TRP A 246 -11.48 -0.07 -18.39
CA TRP A 246 -12.20 0.13 -19.65
C TRP A 246 -11.24 0.39 -20.83
N ARG A 247 -10.33 1.34 -20.65
CA ARG A 247 -9.30 1.78 -21.62
C ARG A 247 -8.42 0.62 -22.06
N SER A 248 -8.01 -0.25 -21.13
CA SER A 248 -7.23 -1.46 -21.41
C SER A 248 -7.99 -2.48 -22.28
N HIS A 249 -9.32 -2.59 -22.13
CA HIS A 249 -10.13 -3.42 -23.04
C HIS A 249 -10.24 -2.80 -24.44
N ILE A 250 -10.26 -1.47 -24.56
CA ILE A 250 -10.24 -0.80 -25.88
C ILE A 250 -8.88 -0.99 -26.56
N ASP A 251 -7.76 -0.93 -25.85
CA ASP A 251 -6.43 -1.24 -26.42
C ASP A 251 -6.40 -2.67 -26.97
N LEU A 252 -7.00 -3.64 -26.29
CA LEU A 252 -7.09 -5.01 -26.80
C LEU A 252 -7.86 -5.08 -28.13
N LEU A 253 -8.95 -4.31 -28.29
CA LEU A 253 -9.71 -4.23 -29.54
C LEU A 253 -8.98 -3.47 -30.65
N LEU A 254 -8.16 -2.47 -30.31
CA LEU A 254 -7.33 -1.74 -31.27
C LEU A 254 -6.17 -2.58 -31.81
N ASN A 255 -5.66 -3.52 -31.01
CA ASN A 255 -4.61 -4.46 -31.40
C ASN A 255 -5.14 -5.73 -32.09
N ASP A 256 -6.46 -5.91 -32.21
CA ASP A 256 -7.08 -7.06 -32.88
C ASP A 256 -7.15 -6.83 -34.42
N PRO A 257 -6.40 -7.59 -35.24
CA PRO A 257 -6.41 -7.42 -36.69
C PRO A 257 -7.77 -7.71 -37.37
N SER A 258 -8.69 -8.36 -36.68
CA SER A 258 -10.05 -8.65 -37.18
C SER A 258 -11.03 -7.49 -37.01
N MET A 259 -10.66 -6.47 -36.23
CA MET A 259 -11.51 -5.32 -35.90
C MET A 259 -11.15 -4.10 -36.75
N SER A 260 -12.10 -3.63 -37.57
CA SER A 260 -11.93 -2.35 -38.29
C SER A 260 -12.05 -1.16 -37.33
N PRO A 261 -11.39 -0.01 -37.62
CA PRO A 261 -11.49 1.20 -36.79
C PRO A 261 -12.93 1.68 -36.57
N LEU A 262 -13.81 1.48 -37.57
CA LEU A 262 -15.24 1.81 -37.46
C LEU A 262 -15.96 0.91 -36.45
N GLN A 263 -15.65 -0.39 -36.41
CA GLN A 263 -16.20 -1.31 -35.42
C GLN A 263 -15.72 -0.94 -34.01
N VAL A 264 -14.43 -0.58 -33.83
CA VAL A 264 -13.92 -0.13 -32.53
C VAL A 264 -14.60 1.16 -32.07
N SER A 265 -14.81 2.13 -32.97
CA SER A 265 -15.51 3.39 -32.64
C SER A 265 -16.95 3.16 -32.19
N ARG A 266 -17.68 2.25 -32.86
CA ARG A 266 -19.03 1.82 -32.44
C ARG A 266 -19.01 1.11 -31.09
N ARG A 267 -18.02 0.23 -30.85
CA ARG A 267 -17.84 -0.47 -29.57
C ARG A 267 -17.54 0.49 -28.42
N ILE A 268 -16.73 1.53 -28.66
CA ILE A 268 -16.51 2.61 -27.70
C ILE A 268 -17.87 3.23 -27.34
N LEU A 269 -18.62 3.76 -28.31
CA LEU A 269 -19.93 4.37 -28.07
C LEU A 269 -20.95 3.45 -27.38
N GLU A 270 -21.04 2.17 -27.77
CA GLU A 270 -21.92 1.15 -27.14
C GLU A 270 -21.59 0.89 -25.66
N SER A 271 -20.33 1.13 -25.25
CA SER A 271 -19.86 0.88 -23.89
C SER A 271 -19.91 2.10 -22.97
N LEU A 272 -20.11 3.31 -23.51
CA LEU A 272 -20.17 4.53 -22.72
C LEU A 272 -21.57 4.80 -22.19
N LEU A 273 -21.64 5.31 -20.96
CA LEU A 273 -22.84 5.82 -20.32
C LEU A 273 -22.60 7.29 -19.91
N SER A 274 -23.66 8.10 -19.76
CA SER A 274 -23.52 9.46 -19.24
C SER A 274 -23.03 9.46 -17.77
N PRO A 275 -22.07 10.33 -17.38
CA PRO A 275 -21.53 11.48 -18.14
C PRO A 275 -20.50 11.18 -19.24
N ALA A 276 -19.79 10.05 -19.23
CA ALA A 276 -18.71 9.80 -20.21
C ALA A 276 -19.17 9.80 -21.69
N ALA A 277 -20.39 9.32 -21.96
CA ALA A 277 -21.00 9.43 -23.30
C ALA A 277 -21.28 10.88 -23.73
N ASP A 278 -21.43 11.80 -22.77
CA ASP A 278 -21.76 13.21 -23.04
C ASP A 278 -20.51 13.99 -23.46
N VAL A 279 -19.34 13.62 -22.93
CA VAL A 279 -18.03 14.18 -23.31
C VAL A 279 -17.79 14.01 -24.81
N VAL A 280 -18.02 12.81 -25.34
CA VAL A 280 -17.79 12.49 -26.76
C VAL A 280 -18.95 12.82 -27.70
N ARG A 281 -20.05 13.40 -27.19
CA ARG A 281 -21.29 13.64 -27.94
C ARG A 281 -21.11 14.54 -29.17
N GLY A 282 -20.09 15.39 -29.19
CA GLY A 282 -19.76 16.26 -30.33
C GLY A 282 -19.08 15.54 -31.51
N LEU A 283 -18.70 14.26 -31.37
CA LEU A 283 -18.04 13.49 -32.40
C LEU A 283 -19.05 12.72 -33.27
N CYS A 284 -18.83 12.73 -34.59
CA CYS A 284 -19.61 11.93 -35.54
C CYS A 284 -19.39 10.43 -35.32
N SER A 285 -20.43 9.61 -35.49
CA SER A 285 -20.38 8.13 -35.33
C SER A 285 -19.41 7.38 -36.25
N ASN A 286 -18.84 8.07 -37.25
CA ASN A 286 -17.81 7.56 -38.16
C ASN A 286 -16.39 8.10 -37.87
N SER A 287 -16.20 8.91 -36.81
CA SER A 287 -14.90 9.41 -36.37
C SER A 287 -13.95 8.25 -36.00
N LEU A 288 -12.64 8.49 -36.10
CA LEU A 288 -11.61 7.51 -35.74
C LEU A 288 -11.61 7.21 -34.23
N PRO A 289 -11.26 5.98 -33.78
CA PRO A 289 -11.19 5.63 -32.36
C PRO A 289 -10.30 6.57 -31.53
N SER A 290 -9.21 7.06 -32.12
CA SER A 290 -8.28 8.01 -31.49
C SER A 290 -8.93 9.33 -31.08
N ALA A 291 -9.90 9.84 -31.86
CA ALA A 291 -10.60 11.08 -31.52
C ALA A 291 -11.50 10.93 -30.28
N TYR A 292 -12.16 9.77 -30.15
CA TYR A 292 -12.91 9.41 -28.95
C TYR A 292 -12.00 9.26 -27.74
N LEU A 293 -10.92 8.51 -27.90
CA LEU A 293 -9.97 8.23 -26.81
C LEU A 293 -9.26 9.48 -26.34
N GLN A 294 -8.81 10.38 -27.23
CA GLN A 294 -8.17 11.64 -26.84
C GLN A 294 -9.06 12.50 -25.91
N LEU A 295 -10.37 12.50 -26.15
CA LEU A 295 -11.33 13.29 -25.37
C LEU A 295 -11.76 12.61 -24.06
N LEU A 296 -11.66 11.27 -23.99
CA LEU A 296 -11.91 10.49 -22.79
C LEU A 296 -10.65 10.42 -21.90
N ASP A 297 -9.47 10.32 -22.50
CA ASP A 297 -8.17 10.35 -21.82
C ASP A 297 -7.97 11.72 -21.13
N SER A 298 -8.42 12.82 -21.74
CA SER A 298 -8.38 14.15 -21.10
C SER A 298 -9.42 14.38 -20.00
N ALA A 299 -10.56 13.67 -20.03
CA ALA A 299 -11.65 13.83 -19.06
C ALA A 299 -11.60 12.83 -17.89
N PHE A 300 -11.06 11.63 -18.12
CA PHE A 300 -11.10 10.49 -17.18
C PHE A 300 -9.77 9.74 -17.02
N GLY A 301 -8.75 10.05 -17.83
CA GLY A 301 -7.41 9.52 -17.61
C GLY A 301 -6.85 10.02 -16.28
N ALA A 302 -6.21 9.14 -15.49
CA ALA A 302 -5.55 9.59 -14.27
C ALA A 302 -4.47 10.62 -14.62
N VAL A 303 -4.45 11.76 -13.93
CA VAL A 303 -3.55 12.91 -14.20
C VAL A 303 -2.14 12.67 -13.61
N GLU A 304 -1.98 11.62 -12.81
CA GLU A 304 -0.77 11.24 -12.10
C GLU A 304 0.45 11.07 -13.02
N ASP A 305 1.54 11.75 -12.66
CA ASP A 305 2.79 11.72 -13.40
C ASP A 305 3.55 10.39 -13.19
N GLY A 306 4.34 9.99 -14.19
CA GLY A 306 5.16 8.79 -14.13
C GLY A 306 6.23 8.83 -13.03
N GLU A 307 6.86 9.98 -12.80
CA GLU A 307 7.88 10.13 -11.75
C GLU A 307 7.23 10.15 -10.36
N GLU A 308 6.06 10.79 -10.21
CA GLU A 308 5.27 10.78 -8.97
C GLU A 308 4.81 9.35 -8.60
N LEU A 309 4.24 8.61 -9.55
CA LEU A 309 3.87 7.19 -9.35
C LEU A 309 5.07 6.31 -8.99
N PHE A 310 6.25 6.60 -9.56
CA PHE A 310 7.48 5.90 -9.19
C PHE A 310 7.98 6.28 -7.79
N ALA A 311 7.88 7.55 -7.40
CA ALA A 311 8.19 8.01 -6.05
C ALA A 311 7.23 7.38 -5.01
N GLN A 312 5.94 7.32 -5.33
CA GLN A 312 4.93 6.61 -4.53
C GLN A 312 5.33 5.13 -4.36
N PHE A 313 5.62 4.41 -5.45
CA PHE A 313 6.12 3.03 -5.40
C PHE A 313 7.37 2.88 -4.50
N MET A 314 8.35 3.79 -4.60
CA MET A 314 9.56 3.79 -3.75
C MET A 314 9.28 4.15 -2.28
N SER A 315 8.13 4.74 -1.98
CA SER A 315 7.65 5.03 -0.62
C SER A 315 6.82 3.89 -0.01
N THR A 316 6.21 3.02 -0.83
CA THR A 316 5.37 1.90 -0.38
C THR A 316 6.19 0.90 0.46
N LEU A 317 5.84 0.74 1.74
CA LEU A 317 6.41 -0.24 2.67
C LEU A 317 5.38 -1.33 3.01
N GLN A 318 5.82 -2.45 3.58
CA GLN A 318 4.93 -3.51 4.09
C GLN A 318 4.04 -2.99 5.21
N ASP A 319 2.75 -3.35 5.21
CA ASP A 319 1.80 -2.90 6.24
C ASP A 319 1.85 -3.82 7.49
N PRO A 320 1.47 -3.32 8.70
CA PRO A 320 1.45 -4.13 9.92
C PRO A 320 0.57 -5.38 9.81
N GLY A 321 1.21 -6.55 9.84
CA GLY A 321 0.54 -7.85 9.74
C GLY A 321 0.26 -8.32 8.30
N GLU A 322 0.64 -7.53 7.29
CA GLU A 322 0.63 -7.96 5.89
C GLU A 322 1.65 -9.09 5.68
N LYS A 323 1.35 -10.06 4.81
CA LYS A 323 2.32 -11.08 4.41
C LYS A 323 3.30 -10.52 3.37
N PRO A 324 4.59 -10.89 3.39
CA PRO A 324 5.55 -10.54 2.34
C PRO A 324 5.03 -10.82 0.90
N SER A 325 4.31 -11.91 0.67
CA SER A 325 3.71 -12.25 -0.62
C SER A 325 2.58 -11.29 -1.04
N ALA A 326 1.79 -10.77 -0.09
CA ALA A 326 0.78 -9.75 -0.35
C ALA A 326 1.42 -8.37 -0.61
N TYR A 327 2.45 -8.01 0.17
CA TYR A 327 3.26 -6.81 -0.04
C TYR A 327 3.88 -6.78 -1.45
N LEU A 328 4.46 -7.90 -1.91
CA LEU A 328 4.99 -8.02 -3.28
C LEU A 328 3.91 -7.80 -4.35
N GLN A 329 2.70 -8.34 -4.14
CA GLN A 329 1.58 -8.14 -5.06
C GLN A 329 1.15 -6.67 -5.11
N ARG A 330 1.07 -5.99 -3.96
CA ARG A 330 0.76 -4.56 -3.85
C ARG A 330 1.81 -3.71 -4.56
N LEU A 331 3.10 -3.98 -4.32
CA LEU A 331 4.21 -3.32 -5.04
C LEU A 331 4.11 -3.47 -6.56
N GLN A 332 3.83 -4.68 -7.05
CA GLN A 332 3.70 -4.96 -8.49
C GLN A 332 2.58 -4.12 -9.15
N LEU A 333 1.48 -3.85 -8.44
CA LEU A 333 0.40 -3.01 -8.95
C LEU A 333 0.85 -1.55 -9.09
N THR A 334 1.41 -0.95 -8.04
CA THR A 334 1.96 0.43 -8.09
C THR A 334 3.08 0.58 -9.14
N LEU A 335 3.97 -0.42 -9.25
CA LEU A 335 5.03 -0.39 -10.25
C LEU A 335 4.48 -0.48 -11.68
N ASN A 336 3.45 -1.29 -11.92
CA ASN A 336 2.79 -1.37 -13.23
C ASN A 336 2.15 -0.04 -13.63
N GLN A 337 1.63 0.75 -12.68
CA GLN A 337 1.11 2.10 -12.95
C GLN A 337 2.24 3.04 -13.37
N ALA A 338 3.34 3.10 -12.62
CA ALA A 338 4.52 3.90 -12.97
C ALA A 338 5.11 3.53 -14.35
N VAL A 339 5.21 2.22 -14.66
CA VAL A 339 5.67 1.73 -15.99
C VAL A 339 4.73 2.16 -17.12
N LYS A 340 3.41 2.05 -16.93
CA LYS A 340 2.41 2.51 -17.92
C LYS A 340 2.52 4.01 -18.23
N ARG A 341 3.01 4.81 -17.28
CA ARG A 341 3.22 6.27 -17.42
C ARG A 341 4.66 6.66 -17.73
N GLY A 342 5.54 5.70 -18.03
CA GLY A 342 6.92 5.96 -18.44
C GLY A 342 7.90 6.28 -17.30
N GLY A 343 7.46 6.30 -16.05
CA GLY A 343 8.32 6.52 -14.88
C GLY A 343 9.36 5.43 -14.64
N VAL A 344 9.16 4.24 -15.21
CA VAL A 344 10.13 3.12 -15.17
C VAL A 344 10.24 2.45 -16.54
N VAL A 345 11.47 2.27 -17.00
CA VAL A 345 11.78 1.51 -18.24
C VAL A 345 11.40 0.04 -18.06
N PRO A 346 10.62 -0.59 -18.97
CA PRO A 346 10.13 -1.97 -18.81
C PRO A 346 11.21 -3.04 -18.52
N GLY A 347 12.43 -2.86 -19.02
CA GLY A 347 13.55 -3.78 -18.77
C GLY A 347 14.05 -3.78 -17.31
N GLU A 348 13.85 -2.69 -16.56
CA GLU A 348 14.36 -2.54 -15.19
C GLU A 348 13.32 -2.91 -14.12
N VAL A 349 12.10 -3.30 -14.52
CA VAL A 349 10.95 -3.54 -13.63
C VAL A 349 11.26 -4.57 -12.54
N GLY A 350 11.83 -5.73 -12.90
CA GLY A 350 12.16 -6.78 -11.92
C GLY A 350 13.19 -6.32 -10.88
N LYS A 351 14.17 -5.53 -11.31
CA LYS A 351 15.23 -4.96 -10.45
C LYS A 351 14.67 -3.93 -9.48
N TYR A 352 13.83 -3.00 -9.95
CA TYR A 352 13.18 -2.02 -9.07
C TYR A 352 12.21 -2.68 -8.09
N LEU A 353 11.39 -3.64 -8.57
CA LEU A 353 10.49 -4.42 -7.72
C LEU A 353 11.25 -5.11 -6.58
N LEU A 354 12.31 -5.85 -6.90
CA LEU A 354 13.09 -6.58 -5.90
C LEU A 354 13.85 -5.62 -4.95
N LYS A 355 14.39 -4.51 -5.47
CA LYS A 355 15.05 -3.48 -4.67
C LYS A 355 14.10 -2.86 -3.63
N GLN A 356 12.88 -2.50 -4.04
CA GLN A 356 11.88 -1.94 -3.12
C GLN A 356 11.33 -3.00 -2.17
N PHE A 357 11.17 -4.23 -2.64
CA PHE A 357 10.78 -5.35 -1.79
C PHE A 357 11.78 -5.57 -0.64
N CYS A 358 13.08 -5.66 -0.95
CA CYS A 358 14.12 -5.79 0.08
C CYS A 358 14.19 -4.57 1.03
N ARG A 359 13.93 -3.35 0.53
CA ARG A 359 13.91 -2.12 1.34
C ARG A 359 12.73 -2.04 2.31
N GLY A 360 11.53 -2.45 1.87
CA GLY A 360 10.28 -2.22 2.62
C GLY A 360 9.66 -3.46 3.27
N CYS A 361 10.21 -4.66 3.05
CA CYS A 361 9.81 -5.88 3.74
C CYS A 361 10.42 -5.94 5.15
N TRP A 362 9.60 -6.25 6.15
CA TRP A 362 10.01 -6.29 7.56
C TRP A 362 10.47 -7.68 8.03
N ASP A 363 10.26 -8.73 7.22
CA ASP A 363 10.75 -10.08 7.52
C ASP A 363 12.22 -10.26 7.09
N THR A 364 13.13 -9.76 7.92
CA THR A 364 14.57 -9.89 7.71
C THR A 364 15.06 -11.35 7.67
N ALA A 365 14.34 -12.27 8.30
CA ALA A 365 14.68 -13.70 8.29
C ALA A 365 14.38 -14.32 6.92
N LEU A 366 13.25 -13.98 6.30
CA LEU A 366 12.88 -14.36 4.94
C LEU A 366 13.85 -13.75 3.91
N LEU A 367 14.17 -12.46 4.03
CA LEU A 367 15.09 -11.77 3.11
C LEU A 367 16.46 -12.48 3.09
N SER A 368 16.96 -12.82 4.29
CA SER A 368 18.21 -13.55 4.50
C SER A 368 18.16 -14.98 3.97
N SER A 369 17.09 -15.73 4.24
CA SER A 369 16.98 -17.15 3.84
C SER A 369 16.87 -17.33 2.32
N LEU A 370 16.26 -16.38 1.62
CA LEU A 370 16.12 -16.40 0.16
C LEU A 370 17.24 -15.63 -0.58
N GLN A 371 18.12 -14.94 0.15
CA GLN A 371 19.25 -14.15 -0.37
C GLN A 371 18.83 -13.09 -1.39
N LEU A 372 17.71 -12.40 -1.13
CA LEU A 372 17.04 -11.55 -2.12
C LEU A 372 17.87 -10.31 -2.51
N GLU A 373 18.62 -9.74 -1.58
CA GLU A 373 19.52 -8.59 -1.84
C GLU A 373 20.61 -8.93 -2.88
N GLN A 374 21.13 -10.15 -2.85
CA GLN A 374 22.17 -10.61 -3.80
C GLN A 374 21.61 -10.80 -5.22
N LYS A 375 20.28 -10.93 -5.35
CA LYS A 375 19.56 -11.17 -6.61
C LYS A 375 19.06 -9.89 -7.27
N ILE A 376 19.26 -8.70 -6.69
CA ILE A 376 18.74 -7.42 -7.23
C ILE A 376 19.15 -7.18 -8.69
N ASN A 377 20.39 -7.52 -9.08
CA ASN A 377 20.88 -7.33 -10.46
C ASN A 377 20.42 -8.42 -11.45
N LEU A 378 19.92 -9.55 -10.96
CA LEU A 378 19.41 -10.69 -11.73
C LEU A 378 18.09 -11.14 -11.09
N ALA A 379 17.12 -10.21 -11.07
CA ALA A 379 15.87 -10.42 -10.36
C ALA A 379 15.07 -11.58 -11.01
N PRO A 380 14.61 -12.57 -10.22
CA PRO A 380 13.75 -13.63 -10.74
C PRO A 380 12.42 -13.04 -11.23
N PRO A 381 11.76 -13.67 -12.21
CA PRO A 381 10.45 -13.25 -12.68
C PRO A 381 9.42 -13.27 -11.54
N PHE A 382 8.43 -12.38 -11.61
CA PHE A 382 7.43 -12.17 -10.54
C PHE A 382 6.78 -13.47 -10.05
N SER A 383 6.44 -14.38 -10.95
CA SER A 383 5.84 -15.69 -10.63
C SER A 383 6.76 -16.59 -9.81
N GLU A 384 8.06 -16.62 -10.12
CA GLU A 384 9.07 -17.37 -9.38
C GLU A 384 9.34 -16.74 -8.01
N LEU A 385 9.50 -15.41 -7.97
CA LEU A 385 9.68 -14.67 -6.72
C LEU A 385 8.50 -14.89 -5.77
N LEU A 386 7.26 -14.78 -6.25
CA LEU A 386 6.05 -15.01 -5.47
C LEU A 386 5.97 -16.46 -4.95
N LEU A 387 6.38 -17.46 -5.75
CA LEU A 387 6.44 -18.85 -5.32
C LEU A 387 7.50 -19.05 -4.22
N MET A 388 8.68 -18.47 -4.36
CA MET A 388 9.74 -18.50 -3.35
C MET A 388 9.26 -17.89 -2.02
N LEU A 389 8.63 -16.71 -2.07
CA LEU A 389 8.08 -16.05 -0.88
C LEU A 389 7.06 -16.93 -0.17
N ARG A 390 6.04 -17.43 -0.89
CA ARG A 390 4.98 -18.26 -0.30
C ARG A 390 5.51 -19.56 0.30
N THR A 391 6.47 -20.19 -0.36
CA THR A 391 7.14 -21.41 0.14
C THR A 391 7.89 -21.15 1.44
N GLU A 392 8.58 -20.01 1.53
CA GLU A 392 9.31 -19.60 2.74
C GLU A 392 8.35 -19.18 3.87
N GLU A 393 7.29 -18.43 3.57
CA GLU A 393 6.22 -18.09 4.51
C GLU A 393 5.58 -19.34 5.14
N ASP A 394 5.22 -20.34 4.33
CA ASP A 394 4.64 -21.59 4.81
C ASP A 394 5.65 -22.39 5.65
N ARG A 395 6.93 -22.41 5.24
CA ARG A 395 8.02 -23.03 6.02
C ARG A 395 8.19 -22.35 7.39
N GLN A 396 8.15 -21.02 7.43
CA GLN A 396 8.19 -20.26 8.68
C GLN A 396 6.96 -20.50 9.54
N ALA A 397 5.76 -20.50 8.96
CA ALA A 397 4.50 -20.74 9.68
C ALA A 397 4.48 -22.15 10.32
N VAL A 398 4.97 -23.17 9.60
CA VAL A 398 5.14 -24.53 10.13
C VAL A 398 6.19 -24.55 11.25
N LYS A 399 7.34 -23.88 11.08
CA LYS A 399 8.39 -23.79 12.12
C LYS A 399 7.87 -23.08 13.37
N ALA A 400 7.22 -21.93 13.22
CA ALA A 400 6.62 -21.16 14.31
C ALA A 400 5.52 -21.96 15.04
N SER A 401 4.69 -22.72 14.30
CA SER A 401 3.68 -23.61 14.88
C SER A 401 4.32 -24.75 15.67
N ARG A 402 5.40 -25.36 15.18
CA ARG A 402 6.17 -26.38 15.92
C ARG A 402 6.83 -25.77 17.16
N MET A 403 7.43 -24.58 17.06
CA MET A 403 8.02 -23.89 18.20
C MET A 403 6.96 -23.54 19.26
N ARG A 404 5.79 -23.01 18.88
CA ARG A 404 4.69 -22.75 19.82
C ARG A 404 4.25 -24.03 20.55
N LYS A 405 4.25 -25.19 19.89
CA LYS A 405 3.92 -26.49 20.51
C LYS A 405 4.98 -27.02 21.49
N HIS A 406 6.26 -26.75 21.29
CA HIS A 406 7.37 -27.34 22.08
C HIS A 406 8.06 -26.36 23.04
N VAL A 407 7.99 -25.05 22.78
CA VAL A 407 8.58 -23.96 23.58
C VAL A 407 7.51 -23.27 24.44
N GLY A 408 6.23 -23.38 24.06
CA GLY A 408 5.10 -22.71 24.69
C GLY A 408 4.57 -23.33 25.98
N SER A 409 5.42 -23.63 26.99
CA SER A 409 4.93 -23.98 28.34
C SER A 409 5.79 -23.52 29.52
N THR A 410 6.65 -22.50 29.35
CA THR A 410 7.21 -21.78 30.50
C THR A 410 6.45 -20.47 30.70
N ARG A 411 5.37 -20.51 31.50
CA ARG A 411 4.71 -19.30 32.02
C ARG A 411 5.56 -18.67 33.12
N GLN A 412 6.70 -18.08 32.76
CA GLN A 412 7.37 -17.16 33.67
C GLN A 412 6.56 -15.86 33.67
N ARG A 413 5.66 -15.73 34.65
CA ARG A 413 4.82 -14.55 34.87
C ARG A 413 5.68 -13.42 35.45
N VAL A 414 6.60 -12.90 34.65
CA VAL A 414 7.34 -11.68 34.98
C VAL A 414 6.46 -10.49 34.61
N GLN A 415 5.87 -9.87 35.62
CA GLN A 415 5.04 -8.69 35.46
C GLN A 415 5.94 -7.45 35.33
N LEU A 416 6.55 -7.28 34.15
CA LEU A 416 7.26 -6.06 33.79
C LEU A 416 6.24 -4.99 33.38
N GLN A 417 6.02 -4.03 34.27
CA GLN A 417 5.19 -2.85 34.04
C GLN A 417 5.96 -1.83 33.20
N SER A 418 6.17 -2.13 31.92
CA SER A 418 6.66 -1.17 30.93
C SER A 418 5.49 -0.29 30.46
N GLN A 419 5.37 0.92 31.00
CA GLN A 419 4.49 1.93 30.42
C GLN A 419 5.10 2.41 29.09
N SER A 420 4.51 1.99 27.97
CA SER A 420 4.80 2.56 26.65
C SER A 420 3.60 3.40 26.24
N SER A 421 3.65 4.69 26.56
CA SER A 421 2.62 5.66 26.18
C SER A 421 2.82 6.10 24.73
N CYS A 422 2.18 5.40 23.79
CA CYS A 422 1.97 5.95 22.45
C CYS A 422 0.61 6.65 22.43
N ILE A 423 0.64 7.98 22.49
CA ILE A 423 -0.52 8.84 22.33
C ILE A 423 -0.81 8.95 20.83
N VAL A 424 -2.05 8.61 20.43
CA VAL A 424 -2.64 9.03 19.16
C VAL A 424 -4.02 9.59 19.49
N GLU A 425 -4.22 10.85 19.16
CA GLU A 425 -5.47 11.62 19.30
C GLU A 425 -6.05 11.91 17.88
N PRO A 426 -7.35 12.25 17.75
CA PRO A 426 -8.20 11.46 16.86
C PRO A 426 -8.84 12.25 15.70
N THR A 427 -9.58 11.53 14.85
CA THR A 427 -10.64 12.13 14.00
C THR A 427 -11.80 11.13 13.83
N GLU A 428 -12.99 11.53 14.33
CA GLU A 428 -14.37 11.29 13.83
C GLU A 428 -14.69 9.92 13.15
N ASN A 429 -15.68 9.11 13.54
CA ASN A 429 -17.01 9.39 14.12
C ASN A 429 -17.57 8.14 14.89
N PRO A 430 -18.76 8.15 15.53
CA PRO A 430 -19.10 7.22 16.61
C PRO A 430 -19.76 5.89 16.17
N GLU A 431 -19.49 4.81 16.91
CA GLU A 431 -20.50 4.10 17.72
C GLU A 431 -19.92 2.89 18.49
N THR A 432 -20.48 2.59 19.67
CA THR A 432 -20.27 1.37 20.48
C THR A 432 -18.88 1.14 21.12
N GLN A 433 -18.70 1.55 22.39
CA GLN A 433 -18.00 0.75 23.44
C GLN A 433 -18.34 1.25 24.88
N PRO A 434 -19.31 0.63 25.60
CA PRO A 434 -19.61 1.01 26.98
C PRO A 434 -18.77 0.30 28.07
N SER A 435 -18.08 -0.80 27.77
CA SER A 435 -17.50 -1.67 28.81
C SER A 435 -16.30 -1.07 29.55
N ALA A 436 -15.43 -0.33 28.85
CA ALA A 436 -14.19 0.20 29.45
C ALA A 436 -14.48 1.19 30.59
N ILE A 437 -15.51 2.04 30.44
CA ILE A 437 -15.90 3.03 31.46
C ILE A 437 -16.51 2.33 32.68
N ASP A 438 -17.34 1.31 32.48
CA ASP A 438 -17.94 0.55 33.59
C ASP A 438 -16.93 -0.31 34.34
N ASP A 439 -15.92 -0.87 33.66
CA ASP A 439 -14.84 -1.60 34.32
C ASP A 439 -13.91 -0.65 35.10
N LEU A 440 -13.66 0.57 34.59
CA LEU A 440 -12.94 1.60 35.35
C LEU A 440 -13.73 2.06 36.59
N ARG A 441 -15.06 2.26 36.46
CA ARG A 441 -15.95 2.57 37.60
C ARG A 441 -15.93 1.48 38.68
N LYS A 442 -15.95 0.20 38.28
CA LYS A 442 -15.82 -0.93 39.23
C LYS A 442 -14.46 -0.94 39.93
N GLN A 443 -13.37 -0.63 39.23
CA GLN A 443 -12.04 -0.53 39.83
C GLN A 443 -11.95 0.61 40.85
N VAL A 444 -12.49 1.79 40.52
CA VAL A 444 -12.54 2.94 41.45
C VAL A 444 -13.39 2.61 42.69
N ALA A 445 -14.56 1.99 42.52
CA ALA A 445 -15.40 1.58 43.66
C ALA A 445 -14.72 0.52 44.55
N SER A 446 -13.98 -0.42 43.96
CA SER A 446 -13.19 -1.42 44.67
C SER A 446 -12.05 -0.80 45.49
N LEU A 447 -11.34 0.19 44.92
CA LEU A 447 -10.28 0.92 45.63
C LEU A 447 -10.83 1.80 46.76
N GLN A 448 -11.99 2.43 46.57
CA GLN A 448 -12.68 3.20 47.60
C GLN A 448 -13.12 2.32 48.78
N SER A 449 -13.62 1.10 48.53
CA SER A 449 -14.00 0.17 49.62
C SER A 449 -12.78 -0.36 50.38
N GLN A 450 -11.65 -0.59 49.70
CA GLN A 450 -10.40 -0.97 50.36
C GLN A 450 -9.85 0.15 51.24
N LEU A 451 -9.93 1.42 50.80
CA LEU A 451 -9.50 2.57 51.60
C LEU A 451 -10.36 2.77 52.85
N THR A 452 -11.68 2.62 52.76
CA THR A 452 -12.56 2.67 53.94
C THR A 452 -12.27 1.52 54.91
N THR A 453 -12.07 0.30 54.40
CA THR A 453 -11.75 -0.89 55.23
C THR A 453 -10.38 -0.78 55.94
N LEU A 454 -9.44 -0.02 55.38
CA LEU A 454 -8.12 0.25 55.98
C LEU A 454 -8.13 1.43 56.96
N MET A 455 -9.03 2.40 56.80
CA MET A 455 -9.24 3.49 57.75
C MET A 455 -9.88 2.98 59.06
N ASP A 456 -10.84 2.06 58.95
CA ASP A 456 -11.62 1.54 60.09
C ASP A 456 -10.82 0.61 61.03
N GLN A 457 -9.59 0.25 60.66
CA GLN A 457 -8.70 -0.62 61.44
C GLN A 457 -7.62 0.14 62.24
N ARG A 458 -7.73 1.47 62.38
CA ARG A 458 -6.75 2.29 63.11
C ARG A 458 -7.37 3.36 64.03
N THR A 459 -7.70 3.00 65.27
CA THR A 459 -7.42 3.78 66.51
C THR A 459 -7.75 2.96 67.79
N PRO A 460 -7.26 3.31 69.00
CA PRO A 460 -7.01 2.32 70.06
C PRO A 460 -7.69 2.52 71.44
N GLY A 461 -7.86 1.42 72.18
CA GLY A 461 -7.64 1.32 73.64
C GLY A 461 -8.86 1.33 74.59
N GLY A 462 -8.79 0.56 75.70
CA GLY A 462 -9.51 0.88 76.96
C GLY A 462 -10.28 -0.20 77.76
N PHE A 463 -9.55 -1.04 78.52
CA PHE A 463 -9.87 -1.59 79.88
C PHE A 463 -11.27 -2.09 80.37
N SER A 464 -11.23 -3.28 81.02
CA SER A 464 -12.05 -3.79 82.17
C SER A 464 -13.56 -4.15 81.95
N ASP A 465 -14.21 -5.09 82.67
CA ASP A 465 -13.85 -5.96 83.81
C ASP A 465 -14.52 -7.38 83.75
N ARG A 466 -14.35 -8.20 84.81
CA ARG A 466 -14.54 -9.66 85.00
C ARG A 466 -15.94 -10.29 84.88
N GLY A 467 -15.93 -11.60 84.56
CA GLY A 467 -16.75 -12.66 85.18
C GLY A 467 -17.81 -13.33 84.29
N ALA A 468 -18.20 -14.61 84.44
CA ALA A 468 -17.58 -15.77 85.13
C ALA A 468 -18.24 -17.10 84.67
N ALA A 469 -17.46 -18.20 84.63
CA ALA A 469 -17.86 -19.64 84.68
C ALA A 469 -19.00 -20.21 83.78
N GLY A 470 -18.73 -21.30 83.01
CA GLY A 470 -19.79 -21.96 82.21
C GLY A 470 -19.49 -23.26 81.43
N LYS A 471 -18.78 -24.22 82.02
CA LYS A 471 -18.68 -25.67 81.67
C LYS A 471 -19.29 -26.26 80.36
N THR A 472 -18.39 -26.84 79.54
CA THR A 472 -18.40 -28.22 78.96
C THR A 472 -19.42 -28.75 77.92
N GLN A 473 -18.86 -29.56 77.00
CA GLN A 473 -19.41 -30.75 76.31
C GLN A 473 -20.19 -30.62 74.98
N SER A 474 -19.43 -30.80 73.90
CA SER A 474 -19.69 -31.71 72.75
C SER A 474 -21.00 -32.54 72.73
N ARG A 475 -21.78 -32.43 71.64
CA ARG A 475 -21.99 -33.59 70.72
C ARG A 475 -22.50 -33.21 69.33
N VAL A 476 -22.17 -34.08 68.37
CA VAL A 476 -22.54 -34.12 66.95
C VAL A 476 -24.05 -34.31 66.72
N SER A 477 -24.64 -33.65 65.70
CA SER A 477 -25.41 -34.29 64.59
C SER A 477 -26.50 -33.41 63.92
N THR A 478 -26.31 -33.15 62.63
CA THR A 478 -27.25 -33.49 61.55
C THR A 478 -28.63 -32.80 61.43
N SER A 479 -28.65 -31.82 60.52
CA SER A 479 -29.59 -31.60 59.38
C SER A 479 -30.99 -30.96 59.51
N HIS A 480 -31.33 -30.33 58.37
CA HIS A 480 -32.65 -30.03 57.80
C HIS A 480 -33.44 -28.75 58.17
N SER A 481 -33.23 -27.76 57.29
CA SER A 481 -34.27 -27.25 56.35
C SER A 481 -35.17 -26.10 56.79
N THR A 482 -34.89 -24.92 56.22
CA THR A 482 -35.95 -23.99 55.75
C THR A 482 -35.63 -23.44 54.36
N LYS A 483 -36.69 -23.21 53.58
CA LYS A 483 -36.77 -22.85 52.15
C LYS A 483 -36.58 -21.30 51.97
N PRO A 484 -36.71 -20.63 50.79
CA PRO A 484 -37.23 -21.11 49.51
C PRO A 484 -36.53 -20.57 48.22
N ASP A 485 -37.30 -20.58 47.14
CA ASP A 485 -37.01 -20.73 45.71
C ASP A 485 -36.80 -19.42 44.90
N MET A 486 -35.97 -19.53 43.86
CA MET A 486 -35.99 -18.85 42.54
C MET A 486 -36.11 -17.31 42.36
N THR A 487 -35.17 -16.78 41.56
CA THR A 487 -35.50 -15.90 40.42
C THR A 487 -34.50 -16.06 39.24
N LYS A 488 -34.93 -15.66 38.04
CA LYS A 488 -34.35 -15.94 36.70
C LYS A 488 -33.36 -14.83 36.27
N GLN A 489 -32.40 -14.95 35.33
CA GLN A 489 -31.85 -15.97 34.40
C GLN A 489 -30.43 -15.44 33.94
N PRO A 490 -29.69 -15.87 32.88
CA PRO A 490 -29.90 -16.93 31.85
C PRO A 490 -28.78 -18.00 31.78
N ARG A 491 -29.04 -19.10 31.04
CA ARG A 491 -28.08 -20.20 30.82
C ARG A 491 -27.21 -19.96 29.58
N LYS A 492 -25.89 -20.10 29.70
CA LYS A 492 -24.99 -20.34 28.56
C LYS A 492 -24.88 -21.85 28.32
N ASN A 493 -24.91 -22.28 27.06
CA ASN A 493 -24.86 -23.69 26.69
C ASN A 493 -23.51 -24.31 27.07
N TYR A 494 -23.51 -25.24 28.04
CA TYR A 494 -22.37 -26.13 28.28
C TYR A 494 -22.49 -27.35 27.37
N THR A 495 -21.39 -27.69 26.70
CA THR A 495 -21.28 -28.92 25.91
C THR A 495 -21.35 -30.15 26.81
N ASN A 496 -22.17 -31.14 26.42
CA ASN A 496 -22.44 -32.37 27.18
C ASN A 496 -21.27 -33.40 27.16
N ASN A 497 -20.02 -32.95 26.99
CA ASN A 497 -18.85 -33.81 26.95
C ASN A 497 -18.52 -34.33 28.39
N PRO A 498 -18.26 -35.64 28.59
CA PRO A 498 -17.84 -36.21 29.87
C PRO A 498 -16.63 -35.50 30.48
N ARG A 499 -16.82 -34.88 31.65
CA ARG A 499 -15.76 -34.16 32.38
C ARG A 499 -15.04 -35.07 33.39
N PRO A 500 -13.75 -34.81 33.68
CA PRO A 500 -13.09 -35.37 34.85
C PRO A 500 -13.83 -34.91 36.12
N TRP A 501 -14.44 -35.85 36.84
CA TRP A 501 -15.12 -35.60 38.13
C TRP A 501 -14.28 -36.02 39.34
N TYR A 502 -12.98 -36.29 39.12
CA TYR A 502 -12.04 -36.79 40.10
C TYR A 502 -10.81 -35.88 40.22
N CYS A 503 -10.20 -35.88 41.40
CA CYS A 503 -9.03 -35.10 41.72
C CYS A 503 -7.76 -35.68 41.06
N PHE A 504 -6.98 -34.84 40.38
CA PHE A 504 -5.73 -35.25 39.73
C PHE A 504 -4.57 -35.58 40.68
N SER A 505 -4.73 -35.35 41.99
CA SER A 505 -3.73 -35.66 43.03
C SER A 505 -4.03 -36.97 43.76
N CYS A 506 -5.21 -37.11 44.38
CA CYS A 506 -5.59 -38.30 45.16
C CYS A 506 -6.48 -39.31 44.39
N GLY A 507 -7.06 -38.94 43.25
CA GLY A 507 -7.93 -39.83 42.46
C GLY A 507 -9.39 -39.93 42.94
N GLU A 508 -9.75 -39.30 44.05
CA GLU A 508 -11.11 -39.32 44.61
C GLU A 508 -12.03 -38.30 43.92
N ASP A 509 -13.35 -38.53 44.00
CA ASP A 509 -14.35 -37.71 43.33
C ASP A 509 -14.75 -36.44 44.11
N GLY A 510 -15.32 -35.46 43.41
CA GLY A 510 -16.03 -34.33 44.03
C GLY A 510 -15.17 -33.12 44.44
N HIS A 511 -13.85 -33.14 44.23
CA HIS A 511 -12.98 -31.98 44.42
C HIS A 511 -11.87 -31.89 43.37
N VAL A 512 -11.20 -30.73 43.31
CA VAL A 512 -10.12 -30.44 42.36
C VAL A 512 -8.79 -30.32 43.11
N SER A 513 -7.70 -30.72 42.45
CA SER A 513 -6.31 -30.75 42.98
C SER A 513 -5.89 -29.48 43.75
N THR A 514 -6.37 -28.30 43.35
CA THR A 514 -6.09 -27.01 44.01
C THR A 514 -6.57 -26.90 45.46
N PHE A 515 -7.48 -27.78 45.90
CA PHE A 515 -8.03 -27.83 47.26
C PHE A 515 -7.94 -29.25 47.86
N CYS A 516 -7.05 -30.10 47.34
CA CYS A 516 -6.88 -31.48 47.80
C CYS A 516 -6.00 -31.55 49.06
N THR A 517 -6.56 -32.03 50.17
CA THR A 517 -5.83 -32.33 51.42
C THR A 517 -5.45 -33.81 51.57
N ASN A 518 -5.85 -34.66 50.62
CA ASN A 518 -5.71 -36.11 50.72
C ASN A 518 -4.41 -36.59 50.06
N ASP A 519 -3.86 -37.69 50.56
CA ASP A 519 -2.59 -38.25 50.08
C ASP A 519 -2.61 -38.60 48.59
N SER A 520 -1.45 -38.47 47.94
CA SER A 520 -1.34 -38.67 46.49
C SER A 520 -1.41 -40.16 46.12
N ASN A 521 -2.39 -40.54 45.30
CA ASN A 521 -2.59 -41.92 44.85
C ASN A 521 -2.50 -42.00 43.31
N PRO A 522 -1.30 -42.16 42.73
CA PRO A 522 -1.09 -42.16 41.28
C PRO A 522 -1.78 -43.35 40.58
N THR A 523 -1.92 -44.48 41.28
CA THR A 523 -2.65 -45.67 40.82
C THR A 523 -4.14 -45.38 40.58
N LEU A 524 -4.82 -44.75 41.55
CA LEU A 524 -6.22 -44.39 41.40
C LEU A 524 -6.44 -43.30 40.33
N VAL A 525 -5.54 -42.31 40.24
CA VAL A 525 -5.57 -41.25 39.22
C VAL A 525 -5.43 -41.81 37.80
N THR A 526 -4.57 -42.81 37.59
CA THR A 526 -4.37 -43.45 36.28
C THR A 526 -5.56 -44.33 35.88
N GLU A 527 -6.12 -45.10 36.82
CA GLU A 527 -7.35 -45.88 36.59
C GLU A 527 -8.55 -44.97 36.25
N LYS A 528 -8.73 -43.89 37.01
CA LYS A 528 -9.78 -42.89 36.77
C LYS A 528 -9.61 -42.14 35.44
N ARG A 529 -8.37 -41.87 35.01
CA ARG A 529 -8.07 -41.30 33.69
C ARG A 529 -8.51 -42.22 32.56
N LYS A 530 -8.11 -43.49 32.61
CA LYS A 530 -8.53 -44.49 31.61
C LYS A 530 -10.06 -44.62 31.53
N LYS A 531 -10.73 -44.68 32.69
CA LYS A 531 -12.21 -44.67 32.78
C LYS A 531 -12.87 -43.38 32.30
N LEU A 532 -12.14 -42.27 32.16
CA LEU A 532 -12.64 -41.04 31.53
C LEU A 532 -12.45 -41.08 30.01
N GLU A 533 -11.27 -41.47 29.54
CA GLU A 533 -10.95 -41.65 28.12
C GLU A 533 -11.94 -42.64 27.46
N GLU A 534 -12.22 -43.78 28.11
CA GLU A 534 -13.24 -44.75 27.66
C GLU A 534 -14.66 -44.15 27.59
N ARG A 535 -15.00 -43.19 28.45
CA ARG A 535 -16.30 -42.49 28.43
C ARG A 535 -16.36 -41.40 27.36
N GLN A 536 -15.25 -40.69 27.12
CA GLN A 536 -15.14 -39.70 26.07
C GLN A 536 -15.18 -40.36 24.68
N HIS A 537 -14.43 -41.44 24.48
CA HIS A 537 -14.46 -42.23 23.25
C HIS A 537 -15.86 -42.81 22.95
N LYS A 538 -16.56 -43.35 23.97
CA LYS A 538 -17.98 -43.79 23.82
C LYS A 538 -18.93 -42.63 23.50
N TRP A 539 -18.68 -41.44 24.06
CA TRP A 539 -19.48 -40.25 23.77
C TRP A 539 -19.24 -39.73 22.35
N GLU A 540 -18.00 -39.73 21.88
CA GLU A 540 -17.62 -39.37 20.50
C GLU A 540 -18.29 -40.32 19.49
N GLN A 541 -18.18 -41.64 19.69
CA GLN A 541 -18.84 -42.66 18.86
C GLN A 541 -20.38 -42.52 18.81
N GLN A 542 -21.01 -41.96 19.85
CA GLN A 542 -22.46 -41.81 19.92
C GLN A 542 -22.98 -40.45 19.44
N ASN A 543 -22.14 -39.40 19.41
CA ASN A 543 -22.56 -38.03 19.13
C ASN A 543 -21.89 -37.41 17.89
N CYS A 544 -21.00 -38.13 17.22
CA CYS A 544 -20.33 -37.69 16.01
C CYS A 544 -20.40 -38.78 14.92
N PRO A 545 -21.48 -38.85 14.12
CA PRO A 545 -21.50 -39.71 12.95
C PRO A 545 -20.50 -39.20 11.90
N ASP A 546 -19.77 -40.13 11.26
CA ASP A 546 -18.70 -39.81 10.32
C ASP A 546 -19.17 -38.89 9.17
N LEU A 547 -18.49 -37.76 9.01
CA LEU A 547 -18.48 -37.02 7.75
C LEU A 547 -17.34 -37.56 6.89
N PRO A 548 -17.62 -38.12 5.69
CA PRO A 548 -16.57 -38.63 4.83
C PRO A 548 -15.72 -37.48 4.27
N LEU A 549 -14.41 -37.70 4.24
CA LEU A 549 -13.46 -36.83 3.56
C LEU A 549 -13.65 -36.92 2.04
N ASN A 550 -14.06 -35.79 1.44
CA ASN A 550 -13.79 -35.40 0.05
C ASN A 550 -13.86 -33.87 -0.06
#